data_AF-A0A261QN24-F1
#
_entry.id   AF-A0A261QN24-F1
#
_cell.length_a   1.000
_cell.length_b   1.000
_cell.length_c   1.000
_cell.angle_alpha   90.00
_cell.angle_beta   90.00
_cell.angle_gamma   90.00
#
_symmetry.space_group_name_H-M   'P 1'
#
loop_
_entity.id
_entity.type
_entity.pdbx_description
1 polymer ?
#
loop_
_entity_poly.entity_id
_entity_poly.type
_entity_poly.pdbx_seq_one_letter_code
_entity_poly.pdbx_strand_id
1 'polypeptide(L)' 'MSILLQRVECMKEYSRLAGLAEECEARGEWRQAAALWESAAQAGRQVNHGDKAIVRLAACRSIIDNQKINDAIPVAP' A
#
# COMPACT_ATOMS: atom_id res chain seq x y z
N MET A 1 2.44 29.42 -1.36
CA MET A 1 3.14 28.27 -0.74
C MET A 1 4.47 28.09 -1.45
N SER A 2 5.58 27.84 -0.75
CA SER A 2 6.86 27.54 -1.42
C SER A 2 6.89 26.08 -1.90
N ILE A 3 7.61 25.80 -2.99
CA ILE A 3 7.79 24.44 -3.54
C ILE A 3 8.38 23.49 -2.49
N LEU A 4 9.25 24.01 -1.62
CA LEU A 4 9.85 23.24 -0.54
C LEU A 4 8.80 22.77 0.49
N LEU A 5 7.88 23.65 0.89
CA LEU A 5 6.80 23.30 1.83
C LEU A 5 5.90 22.20 1.24
N GLN A 6 5.51 22.34 -0.03
CA GLN A 6 4.69 21.33 -0.71
C GLN A 6 5.39 19.95 -0.75
N ARG A 7 6.70 19.91 -1.02
CA ARG A 7 7.46 18.65 -0.99
C ARG A 7 7.50 18.02 0.40
N VAL A 8 7.67 18.83 1.45
CA VAL A 8 7.67 18.35 2.84
C VAL A 8 6.29 17.78 3.21
N GLU A 9 5.21 18.44 2.80
CA GLU A 9 3.84 17.96 3.03
C GLU A 9 3.59 16.62 2.31
N CYS A 10 4.01 16.49 1.05
CA CYS A 10 3.91 15.21 0.32
C CYS A 10 4.68 14.08 1.02
N MET A 11 5.89 14.33 1.52
CA MET A 11 6.68 13.32 2.23
C MET A 11 6.05 12.92 3.57
N LYS A 12 5.47 13.87 4.31
CA LYS A 12 4.75 13.59 5.56
C LYS A 12 3.55 12.69 5.30
N GLU A 13 2.77 13.02 4.27
CA GLU A 13 1.60 12.22 3.91
C GLU A 13 1.99 10.83 3.42
N TYR A 14 3.03 10.72 2.57
CA TYR A 14 3.60 9.44 2.18
C TYR A 14 3.98 8.59 3.40
N SER A 15 4.73 9.17 4.34
CA SER A 15 5.22 8.45 5.53
C SER A 15 4.08 7.97 6.41
N ARG A 16 3.03 8.80 6.58
CA ARG A 16 1.83 8.47 7.35
C ARG A 16 1.08 7.29 6.71
N LEU A 17 0.83 7.34 5.41
CA LEU A 17 0.11 6.29 4.68
C LEU A 17 0.91 4.98 4.66
N ALA A 18 2.22 5.05 4.45
CA ALA A 18 3.11 3.89 4.49
C ALA A 18 3.11 3.21 5.86
N GLY A 19 3.17 3.97 6.96
CA GLY A 19 3.12 3.42 8.31
C GLY A 19 1.81 2.68 8.60
N LEU A 20 0.67 3.29 8.23
CA LEU A 20 -0.64 2.63 8.36
C LEU A 20 -0.73 1.36 7.50
N ALA A 21 -0.16 1.38 6.30
CA ALA A 21 -0.15 0.21 5.43
C ALA A 21 0.66 -0.94 6.04
N GLU A 22 1.84 -0.66 6.60
CA GLU A 22 2.69 -1.64 7.30
C GLU A 22 1.97 -2.24 8.53
N GLU A 23 1.21 -1.44 9.29
CA GLU A 23 0.37 -1.93 10.38
C GLU A 23 -0.74 -2.88 9.90
N CYS A 24 -1.43 -2.53 8.80
CA CYS A 24 -2.44 -3.40 8.19
C CYS A 24 -1.82 -4.72 7.68
N GLU A 25 -0.64 -4.67 7.08
CA GLU A 25 0.09 -5.89 6.66
C GLU A 25 0.44 -6.78 7.85
N ALA A 26 0.90 -6.19 8.97
CA ALA A 26 1.20 -6.94 10.18
C ALA A 26 -0.03 -7.65 10.77
N ARG A 27 -1.23 -7.09 10.54
CA ARG A 27 -2.52 -7.70 10.93
C ARG A 27 -3.09 -8.66 9.87
N GLY A 28 -2.45 -8.78 8.71
CA GLY A 28 -2.97 -9.56 7.59
C GLY A 28 -4.16 -8.92 6.87
N GLU A 29 -4.41 -7.63 7.08
CA GLU A 29 -5.49 -6.86 6.45
C GLU A 29 -5.09 -6.43 5.01
N TRP A 30 -4.77 -7.41 4.16
CA TRP A 30 -4.11 -7.17 2.87
C TRP A 30 -4.86 -6.23 1.93
N ARG A 31 -6.20 -6.27 1.92
CA ARG A 31 -7.02 -5.35 1.10
C ARG A 31 -6.87 -3.90 1.54
N GLN A 32 -6.85 -3.66 2.86
CA GLN A 32 -6.70 -2.33 3.42
C GLN A 32 -5.27 -1.82 3.25
N ALA A 33 -4.27 -2.69 3.47
CA ALA A 33 -2.88 -2.41 3.17
C ALA A 33 -2.68 -2.00 1.71
N ALA A 34 -3.29 -2.72 0.76
CA ALA A 34 -3.21 -2.38 -0.67
C ALA A 34 -3.76 -0.97 -0.96
N ALA A 35 -4.93 -0.62 -0.42
CA ALA A 35 -5.52 0.71 -0.63
C ALA A 35 -4.61 1.83 -0.05
N LEU A 36 -3.99 1.59 1.10
CA LEU A 36 -3.07 2.53 1.74
C LEU A 36 -1.76 2.67 0.94
N TRP A 37 -1.19 1.57 0.42
CA TRP A 37 -0.01 1.62 -0.44
C TRP A 37 -0.27 2.32 -1.78
N GLU A 38 -1.45 2.15 -2.38
CA GLU A 38 -1.84 2.88 -3.59
C GLU A 38 -1.91 4.39 -3.34
N SER A 39 -2.51 4.79 -2.21
CA SER A 39 -2.56 6.19 -1.78
C SER A 39 -1.17 6.76 -1.49
N ALA A 40 -0.31 5.98 -0.82
CA ALA A 40 1.08 6.36 -0.55
C ALA A 40 1.85 6.55 -1.86
N ALA A 41 1.73 5.63 -2.81
CA ALA A 41 2.39 5.74 -4.12
C ALA A 41 1.96 7.01 -4.86
N GLN A 42 0.68 7.39 -4.79
CA GLN A 42 0.18 8.62 -5.39
C GLN A 42 0.76 9.88 -4.74
N ALA A 43 0.84 9.92 -3.40
CA ALA A 43 1.45 11.02 -2.67
C ALA A 43 2.96 11.13 -2.96
N GLY A 44 3.67 9.99 -2.98
CA GLY A 44 5.10 9.90 -3.23
C GLY A 44 5.51 10.23 -4.66
N ARG A 45 4.66 9.97 -5.66
CA ARG A 45 4.94 10.28 -7.08
C ARG A 45 5.23 11.75 -7.32
N GLN A 46 4.56 12.64 -6.57
CA GLN A 46 4.75 14.10 -6.69
C GLN A 46 6.16 14.55 -6.29
N VAL A 47 6.90 13.72 -5.55
CA VAL A 47 8.24 13.99 -5.04
C VAL A 47 9.27 12.93 -5.44
N ASN A 48 8.96 12.10 -6.45
CA ASN A 48 9.80 11.00 -6.92
C ASN A 48 10.15 9.98 -5.80
N HIS A 49 9.18 9.68 -4.93
CA HIS A 49 9.34 8.81 -3.76
C HIS A 49 8.17 7.82 -3.61
N GLY A 50 7.82 7.11 -4.70
CA GLY A 50 6.68 6.19 -4.75
C GLY A 50 7.02 4.70 -4.94
N ASP A 51 8.27 4.37 -5.30
CA ASP A 51 8.61 3.03 -5.79
C ASP A 51 8.43 1.93 -4.74
N LYS A 52 8.81 2.20 -3.48
CA LYS A 52 8.58 1.25 -2.37
C LYS A 52 7.08 0.93 -2.24
N ALA A 53 6.22 1.95 -2.28
CA ALA A 53 4.78 1.78 -2.15
C ALA A 53 4.19 0.98 -3.34
N ILE A 54 4.69 1.18 -4.56
CA ILE A 54 4.28 0.40 -5.73
C ILE A 54 4.66 -1.08 -5.58
N VAL A 55 5.89 -1.36 -5.13
CA VAL A 55 6.36 -2.73 -4.89
C VAL A 55 5.52 -3.43 -3.82
N ARG A 56 5.22 -2.74 -2.71
CA ARG A 56 4.37 -3.28 -1.65
C ARG A 56 2.92 -3.49 -2.11
N LEU A 57 2.35 -2.55 -2.86
CA LEU A 57 1.03 -2.70 -3.47
C LEU A 57 0.93 -3.96 -4.32
N ALA A 58 1.93 -4.21 -5.17
CA ALA A 58 1.97 -5.41 -6.01
C ALA A 58 2.02 -6.69 -5.16
N ALA A 59 2.81 -6.69 -4.08
CA ALA A 59 2.86 -7.82 -3.14
C ALA A 59 1.50 -8.06 -2.45
N CYS A 60 0.83 -7.01 -1.95
CA CYS A 60 -0.49 -7.14 -1.35
C CYS A 60 -1.52 -7.72 -2.34
N ARG A 61 -1.53 -7.24 -3.59
CA ARG A 61 -2.44 -7.75 -4.63
C ARG A 61 -2.22 -9.23 -4.91
N SER A 62 -0.96 -9.66 -5.03
CA SER A 62 -0.62 -11.07 -5.22
C SER A 62 -1.11 -11.95 -4.06
N ILE A 63 -0.97 -11.48 -2.81
CA ILE A 63 -1.48 -12.21 -1.63
C ILE A 63 -3.00 -12.32 -1.66
N ILE A 64 -3.72 -11.23 -1.96
CA ILE A 64 -5.18 -11.21 -2.05
C ILE A 64 -5.68 -12.20 -3.10
N ASP A 65 -5.03 -12.24 -4.27
CA ASP A 65 -5.41 -13.14 -5.35
C ASP A 65 -5.16 -14.60 -4.98
N ASN A 66 -4.04 -14.91 -4.31
CA ASN A 66 -3.78 -16.24 -3.78
C ASN A 66 -4.80 -16.67 -2.71
N GLN A 67 -5.24 -15.74 -1.84
CA GLN A 67 -6.28 -16.03 -0.84
C GLN A 67 -7.62 -16.38 -1.50
N LYS A 68 -8.03 -15.64 -2.54
CA LYS A 68 -9.25 -15.96 -3.30
C LYS A 68 -9.21 -17.35 -3.95
N ILE A 69 -8.04 -17.75 -4.48
CA ILE A 69 -7.87 -19.07 -5.10
C ILE A 69 -8.03 -20.17 -4.04
N ASN A 70 -7.43 -20.00 -2.87
CA ASN A 70 -7.53 -20.99 -1.79
C ASN A 70 -8.95 -21.10 -1.22
N ASP A 71 -9.68 -20.00 -1.09
CA ASP A 71 -11.08 -19.99 -0.65
C ASP A 71 -12.02 -20.65 -1.67
N ALA A 72 -11.61 -20.71 -2.94
CA ALA A 72 -12.42 -21.23 -4.05
C ALA A 72 -12.26 -22.74 -4.30
N ILE A 73 -11.36 -23.44 -3.59
CA ILE A 73 -11.22 -24.89 -3.71
C ILE A 73 -12.19 -25.55 -2.70
N PRO A 74 -13.33 -26.11 -3.14
CA PRO A 74 -14.16 -26.90 -2.24
C PRO A 74 -13.39 -28.16 -1.86
N VAL A 75 -13.07 -28.31 -0.57
CA VAL A 75 -12.64 -29.59 -0.01
C VAL A 75 -13.83 -30.53 -0.13
N ALA A 76 -13.83 -31.38 -1.15
CA ALA A 76 -14.80 -32.48 -1.27
C ALA A 76 -14.51 -33.54 -0.20
N PRO A 77 -15.54 -34.17 0.39
CA PRO A 77 -15.40 -35.22 1.39
C PRO A 77 -14.80 -36.53 0.86
#